data_AF-A0A5E7NPB1-F1
#
_entry.id   AF-A0A5E7NPB1-F1
#
_cell.length_a   1.000
_cell.length_b   1.000
_cell.length_c   1.000
_cell.angle_alpha   90.00
_cell.angle_beta   90.00
_cell.angle_gamma   90.00
#
_symmetry.space_group_name_H-M   'P 1'
#
loop_
_entity.id
_entity.type
_entity.pdbx_description
1 polymer ?
#
loop_
_entity_poly.entity_id
_entity_poly.type
_entity_poly.pdbx_seq_one_letter_code
_entity_poly.pdbx_strand_id
1 'polypeptide(L)'
;MDRNKITSTCLLLAALLCPVSSFAQPTSATADIRALASSPRWLTTKVYVEGAPQVDVKANYPGVVGISTWDPERNRYEFFYTDTGKSKYDNGGGGYFFVTGDQKNHILVPDVGPIKTVTRRLETLNSNEFTYSREVPRDMVGTNPLVRIYVVHAPYTGTIETKSAIRPDTNITK
;
A
#
# COMPACT_ATOMS: atom_id res chain seq x y z
N MET A 1 0.42 -1.51 -52.75
CA MET A 1 1.56 -1.72 -51.82
C MET A 1 1.04 -1.46 -50.41
N ASP A 2 0.79 -2.56 -49.69
CA ASP A 2 0.04 -2.59 -48.43
C ASP A 2 0.85 -2.05 -47.26
N ARG A 3 0.41 -0.91 -46.74
CA ARG A 3 1.00 -0.20 -45.59
C ARG A 3 0.86 -0.97 -44.27
N ASN A 4 0.01 -2.00 -44.24
CA ASN A 4 -0.28 -2.82 -43.06
C ASN A 4 0.73 -3.95 -42.80
N LYS A 5 1.60 -4.29 -43.76
CA LYS A 5 2.60 -5.35 -43.55
C LYS A 5 3.84 -4.85 -42.81
N ILE A 6 4.17 -3.56 -42.93
CA ILE A 6 5.40 -2.98 -42.37
C ILE A 6 5.27 -2.74 -40.85
N THR A 7 4.08 -2.35 -40.38
CA THR A 7 3.84 -2.09 -38.94
C THR A 7 3.85 -3.36 -38.09
N SER A 8 3.44 -4.52 -38.62
CA SER A 8 3.52 -5.79 -37.88
C SER A 8 4.94 -6.33 -37.75
N THR A 9 5.84 -6.06 -38.70
CA THR A 9 7.22 -6.57 -38.65
C THR A 9 8.07 -5.84 -37.61
N CYS A 10 7.81 -4.55 -37.36
CA CYS A 10 8.54 -3.79 -36.34
C CYS A 10 8.19 -4.18 -34.89
N LEU A 11 6.95 -4.63 -34.62
CA LEU A 11 6.57 -5.07 -33.27
C LEU A 11 7.27 -6.38 -32.87
N LEU A 12 7.53 -7.26 -33.84
CA LEU A 12 8.20 -8.55 -33.62
C LEU A 12 9.70 -8.39 -33.36
N LEU A 13 10.36 -7.38 -33.94
CA LEU A 13 11.80 -7.17 -33.75
C LEU A 13 12.15 -6.54 -32.40
N ALA A 14 11.23 -5.77 -31.79
CA ALA A 14 11.44 -5.17 -30.47
C ALA A 14 11.43 -6.20 -29.33
N ALA A 15 10.75 -7.34 -29.50
CA ALA A 15 10.69 -8.41 -28.49
C ALA A 15 12.02 -9.17 -28.34
N LEU A 16 12.90 -9.14 -29.34
CA LEU A 16 14.20 -9.84 -29.34
C LEU A 16 15.31 -9.09 -28.59
N LEU A 17 15.09 -7.81 -28.25
CA LEU A 17 16.06 -6.96 -27.52
C LEU A 17 15.69 -6.78 -26.04
N CYS A 18 14.61 -7.40 -25.56
CA CYS A 18 14.27 -7.38 -24.15
C CYS A 18 15.26 -8.25 -23.37
N PRO A 19 15.92 -7.73 -22.32
CA PRO A 19 16.74 -8.56 -21.46
C PRO A 19 15.91 -9.69 -20.85
N VAL A 20 16.51 -10.88 -20.75
CA VAL A 20 15.92 -12.12 -20.19
C VAL A 20 15.40 -11.93 -18.76
N SER A 21 15.70 -10.82 -18.10
CA SER A 21 15.11 -10.40 -16.83
C SER A 21 13.60 -10.04 -16.90
N SER A 22 13.01 -9.94 -18.09
CA SER A 22 11.58 -9.65 -18.29
C SER A 22 10.65 -10.87 -18.26
N PHE A 23 11.15 -12.08 -18.01
CA PHE A 23 10.28 -13.24 -17.81
C PHE A 23 9.59 -13.16 -16.43
N ALA A 24 8.28 -13.41 -16.43
CA ALA A 24 7.51 -13.57 -15.20
C ALA A 24 8.13 -14.69 -14.36
N GLN A 25 8.73 -14.34 -13.23
CA GLN A 25 9.25 -15.33 -12.30
C GLN A 25 8.09 -16.05 -11.61
N PRO A 26 8.19 -17.36 -11.35
CA PRO A 26 7.25 -18.06 -10.49
C PRO A 26 7.26 -17.39 -9.11
N THR A 27 6.09 -16.99 -8.63
CA THR A 27 5.93 -16.37 -7.32
C THR A 27 6.30 -17.37 -6.22
N SER A 28 7.39 -17.11 -5.50
CA SER A 28 7.72 -17.80 -4.25
C SER A 28 6.63 -17.52 -3.20
N ALA A 29 6.19 -18.55 -2.47
CA ALA A 29 5.24 -18.53 -1.34
C ALA A 29 4.54 -17.17 -1.13
N THR A 30 3.43 -17.04 -1.85
CA THR A 30 2.62 -15.85 -2.13
C THR A 30 2.28 -15.07 -0.86
N ALA A 31 2.65 -13.78 -0.80
CA ALA A 31 1.92 -12.79 -0.02
C ALA A 31 0.49 -12.72 -0.59
N ASP A 32 -0.40 -13.51 -0.02
CA ASP A 32 -1.81 -13.50 -0.37
C ASP A 32 -2.40 -12.16 0.08
N ILE A 33 -2.82 -11.32 -0.87
CA ILE A 33 -3.46 -10.05 -0.57
C ILE A 33 -4.71 -10.23 0.33
N ARG A 34 -5.33 -11.43 0.30
CA ARG A 34 -6.44 -11.79 1.19
C ARG A 34 -6.01 -11.82 2.66
N ALA A 35 -4.72 -11.94 2.98
CA ALA A 35 -4.23 -11.80 4.35
C ALA A 35 -4.49 -10.40 4.92
N LEU A 36 -4.63 -9.34 4.10
CA LEU A 36 -5.08 -8.04 4.61
C LEU A 36 -6.49 -8.09 5.22
N ALA A 37 -7.32 -9.05 4.77
CA ALA A 37 -8.65 -9.32 5.31
C ALA A 37 -8.67 -10.35 6.44
N SER A 38 -7.51 -10.88 6.88
CA SER A 38 -7.46 -11.80 8.03
C SER A 38 -7.80 -11.11 9.35
N SER A 39 -7.77 -9.79 9.38
CA SER A 39 -8.23 -8.97 10.48
C SER A 39 -9.17 -7.88 9.98
N PRO A 40 -10.28 -7.60 10.68
CA PRO A 40 -11.14 -6.47 10.33
C PRO A 40 -10.40 -5.14 10.33
N ARG A 41 -9.39 -5.00 11.20
CA ARG A 41 -8.65 -3.76 11.42
C ARG A 41 -7.20 -4.06 11.79
N TRP A 42 -6.29 -3.25 11.29
CA TRP A 42 -4.87 -3.32 11.59
C TRP A 42 -4.43 -2.07 12.34
N LEU A 43 -3.45 -2.20 13.22
CA LEU A 43 -2.87 -1.10 13.99
C LEU A 43 -1.39 -0.97 13.67
N THR A 44 -0.91 0.25 13.42
CA THR A 44 0.53 0.53 13.41
C THR A 44 1.11 0.34 14.80
N THR A 45 1.84 -0.75 15.01
CA THR A 45 2.43 -1.09 16.31
C THR A 45 3.80 -0.45 16.48
N LYS A 46 4.60 -0.41 15.41
CA LYS A 46 5.99 0.07 15.43
C LYS A 46 6.38 0.76 14.12
N VAL A 47 7.26 1.76 14.23
CA VAL A 47 7.97 2.31 13.07
C VAL A 47 9.46 2.27 13.37
N TYR A 48 10.29 1.81 12.45
CA TYR A 48 11.74 1.84 12.61
C TYR A 48 12.43 2.33 11.33
N VAL A 49 13.62 2.90 11.48
CA VAL A 49 14.48 3.29 10.34
C VAL A 49 15.34 2.11 9.93
N GLU A 50 15.57 1.94 8.63
CA GLU A 50 16.47 0.93 8.08
C GLU A 50 17.81 0.89 8.83
N GLY A 51 18.27 -0.34 9.15
CA GLY A 51 19.49 -0.56 9.94
C GLY A 51 19.32 -0.47 11.46
N ALA A 52 18.17 -0.03 11.97
CA ALA A 52 17.90 0.07 13.40
C ALA A 52 16.54 -0.54 13.81
N PRO A 53 16.25 -1.83 13.48
CA PRO A 53 14.95 -2.45 13.71
C PRO A 53 14.52 -2.50 15.18
N GLN A 54 15.44 -2.43 16.13
CA GLN A 54 15.17 -2.41 17.57
C GLN A 54 14.65 -1.06 18.09
N VAL A 55 14.88 0.04 17.36
CA VAL A 55 14.50 1.39 17.80
C VAL A 55 13.12 1.75 17.26
N ASP A 56 12.13 1.87 18.14
CA ASP A 56 10.82 2.39 17.75
C ASP A 56 10.84 3.92 17.71
N VAL A 57 10.60 4.47 16.52
CA VAL A 57 10.55 5.91 16.24
C VAL A 57 9.15 6.38 15.85
N LYS A 58 8.11 5.58 16.11
CA LYS A 58 6.72 5.86 15.75
C LYS A 58 6.25 7.28 16.08
N ALA A 59 6.69 7.84 17.21
CA ALA A 59 6.35 9.21 17.62
C ALA A 59 6.80 10.29 16.62
N ASN A 60 7.88 10.04 15.86
CA ASN A 60 8.42 10.97 14.87
C ASN A 60 7.73 10.87 13.50
N TYR A 61 6.88 9.86 13.28
CA TYR A 61 6.24 9.61 11.98
C TYR A 61 4.71 9.52 12.11
N PRO A 62 4.01 10.53 12.67
CA PRO A 62 2.58 10.46 12.95
C PRO A 62 1.71 10.22 11.70
N GLY A 63 2.21 10.59 10.52
CA GLY A 63 1.51 10.38 9.24
C GLY A 63 1.30 8.91 8.86
N VAL A 64 2.13 7.98 9.35
CA VAL A 64 1.98 6.54 9.08
C VAL A 64 1.36 5.76 10.24
N VAL A 65 0.96 6.45 11.31
CA VAL A 65 0.37 5.84 12.51
C VAL A 65 -1.14 5.89 12.42
N GLY A 66 -1.79 4.74 12.51
CA GLY A 66 -3.24 4.67 12.46
C GLY A 66 -3.81 3.29 12.71
N ILE A 67 -5.14 3.25 12.73
CA ILE A 67 -5.90 2.03 12.46
C ILE A 67 -6.17 2.01 10.94
N SER A 68 -6.17 0.84 10.31
CA SER A 68 -6.53 0.69 8.90
C SER A 68 -7.49 -0.45 8.65
N THR A 69 -8.41 -0.28 7.72
CA THR A 69 -9.29 -1.31 7.17
C THR A 69 -8.90 -1.60 5.71
N TRP A 70 -9.11 -2.85 5.29
CA TRP A 70 -8.82 -3.32 3.94
C TRP A 70 -9.97 -4.20 3.45
N ASP A 71 -10.47 -3.91 2.25
CA ASP A 71 -11.46 -4.72 1.54
C ASP A 71 -10.84 -5.18 0.21
N PRO A 72 -10.23 -6.39 0.17
CA PRO A 72 -9.65 -6.94 -1.04
C PRO A 72 -10.67 -7.30 -2.14
N GLU A 73 -11.97 -7.35 -1.83
CA GLU A 73 -13.00 -7.65 -2.85
C GLU A 73 -13.32 -6.42 -3.68
N ARG A 74 -13.34 -5.24 -3.04
CA ARG A 74 -13.56 -3.95 -3.70
C ARG A 74 -12.27 -3.17 -3.95
N ASN A 75 -11.12 -3.72 -3.54
CA ASN A 75 -9.84 -3.03 -3.51
C ASN A 75 -9.88 -1.72 -2.73
N ARG A 76 -10.63 -1.64 -1.63
CA ARG A 76 -10.80 -0.41 -0.83
C ARG A 76 -9.93 -0.42 0.42
N TYR A 77 -9.44 0.74 0.82
CA TYR A 77 -8.78 0.93 2.10
C TYR A 77 -9.25 2.23 2.78
N GLU A 78 -9.10 2.27 4.10
CA GLU A 78 -9.31 3.49 4.88
C GLU A 78 -8.43 3.50 6.14
N PHE A 79 -7.97 4.69 6.52
CA PHE A 79 -7.16 4.96 7.69
C PHE A 79 -7.93 5.79 8.71
N PHE A 80 -7.66 5.54 9.98
CA PHE A 80 -8.32 6.17 11.11
C PHE A 80 -7.31 6.61 12.16
N TYR A 81 -7.66 7.66 12.90
CA TYR A 81 -6.87 8.07 14.07
C TYR A 81 -7.04 7.05 15.21
N THR A 82 -5.95 6.74 15.91
CA THR A 82 -5.93 5.70 16.95
C THR A 82 -6.63 6.08 18.25
N ASP A 83 -6.81 7.38 18.49
CA ASP A 83 -7.39 7.95 19.71
C ASP A 83 -8.92 8.15 19.59
N THR A 84 -9.39 8.54 18.42
CA THR A 84 -10.77 8.96 18.17
C THR A 84 -11.53 8.01 17.24
N GLY A 85 -10.83 7.17 16.48
CA GLY A 85 -11.43 6.32 15.44
C GLY A 85 -11.99 7.12 14.26
N LYS A 86 -11.77 8.44 14.23
CA LYS A 86 -12.20 9.30 13.14
C LYS A 86 -11.45 8.92 11.85
N SER A 87 -12.19 8.85 10.75
CA SER A 87 -11.61 8.62 9.44
C SER A 87 -10.64 9.74 9.03
N LYS A 88 -9.57 9.34 8.34
CA LYS A 88 -8.61 10.23 7.67
C LYS A 88 -8.98 10.47 6.20
N TYR A 89 -10.14 10.00 5.73
CA TYR A 89 -10.56 10.02 4.32
C TYR A 89 -10.36 11.38 3.64
N ASP A 90 -10.90 12.46 4.23
CA ASP A 90 -10.81 13.83 3.67
C ASP A 90 -9.36 14.33 3.48
N ASN A 91 -8.39 13.69 4.13
CA ASN A 91 -6.97 14.01 4.06
C ASN A 91 -6.18 12.97 3.23
N GLY A 92 -6.82 12.22 2.34
CA GLY A 92 -6.19 11.17 1.53
C GLY A 92 -5.99 9.83 2.26
N GLY A 93 -6.70 9.66 3.37
CA GLY A 93 -6.65 8.44 4.18
C GLY A 93 -7.52 7.31 3.67
N GLY A 94 -8.12 7.38 2.49
CA GLY A 94 -8.91 6.28 1.93
C GLY A 94 -9.04 6.36 0.41
N GLY A 95 -9.31 5.21 -0.20
CA GLY A 95 -9.40 5.06 -1.65
C GLY A 95 -9.16 3.63 -2.08
N TYR A 96 -8.47 3.44 -3.20
CA TYR A 96 -8.17 2.14 -3.77
C TYR A 96 -6.76 1.65 -3.43
N PHE A 97 -6.58 0.34 -3.32
CA PHE A 97 -5.26 -0.26 -3.18
C PHE A 97 -5.06 -1.43 -4.15
N PHE A 98 -3.81 -1.75 -4.45
CA PHE A 98 -3.46 -2.99 -5.13
C PHE A 98 -2.04 -3.42 -4.76
N VAL A 99 -1.77 -4.71 -4.96
CA VAL A 99 -0.43 -5.28 -4.86
C VAL A 99 0.01 -5.67 -6.27
N THR A 100 1.26 -5.36 -6.64
CA THR A 100 1.80 -5.71 -7.97
C THR A 100 1.86 -7.23 -8.16
N GLY A 101 1.82 -7.69 -9.41
CA GLY A 101 1.81 -9.14 -9.71
C GLY A 101 3.05 -9.90 -9.20
N ASP A 102 4.18 -9.20 -9.03
CA ASP A 102 5.40 -9.72 -8.39
C ASP A 102 5.37 -9.69 -6.86
N GLN A 103 4.28 -9.18 -6.28
CA GLN A 103 4.00 -9.04 -4.85
C GLN A 103 5.00 -8.17 -4.07
N LYS A 104 5.80 -7.35 -4.76
CA LYS A 104 6.81 -6.51 -4.11
C LYS A 104 6.30 -5.14 -3.71
N ASN A 105 5.29 -4.62 -4.40
CA ASN A 105 4.79 -3.27 -4.15
C ASN A 105 3.32 -3.30 -3.75
N HIS A 106 3.00 -2.55 -2.70
CA HIS A 106 1.65 -2.22 -2.30
C HIS A 106 1.42 -0.74 -2.64
N ILE A 107 0.43 -0.48 -3.48
CA ILE A 107 0.15 0.86 -4.00
C ILE A 107 -1.21 1.33 -3.47
N LEU A 108 -1.26 2.59 -3.02
CA LEU A 108 -2.48 3.26 -2.58
C LEU A 108 -2.79 4.41 -3.52
N VAL A 109 -4.06 4.54 -3.89
CA VAL A 109 -4.60 5.60 -4.73
C VAL A 109 -5.74 6.26 -3.94
N PRO A 110 -5.47 7.37 -3.23
CA PRO A 110 -6.50 8.09 -2.49
C PRO A 110 -7.61 8.64 -3.40
N ASP A 111 -8.86 8.59 -2.95
CA ASP A 111 -9.99 9.18 -3.70
C ASP A 111 -9.95 10.72 -3.70
N VAL A 112 -9.54 11.28 -2.56
CA VAL A 112 -9.61 12.72 -2.26
C VAL A 112 -8.39 13.19 -1.49
N GLY A 113 -8.26 14.51 -1.33
CA GLY A 113 -7.20 15.14 -0.54
C GLY A 113 -5.91 15.39 -1.33
N PRO A 114 -4.89 15.97 -0.67
CA PRO A 114 -3.66 16.39 -1.34
C PRO A 114 -2.67 15.25 -1.58
N ILE A 115 -2.90 14.09 -0.97
CA ILE A 115 -2.01 12.94 -1.04
C ILE A 115 -2.17 12.28 -2.41
N LYS A 116 -1.07 12.24 -3.17
CA LYS A 116 -1.00 11.50 -4.43
C LYS A 116 -0.80 10.01 -4.17
N THR A 117 -0.74 9.23 -5.24
CA THR A 117 -0.41 7.80 -5.21
C THR A 117 0.78 7.51 -4.31
N VAL A 118 0.62 6.56 -3.39
CA VAL A 118 1.67 6.10 -2.50
C VAL A 118 2.11 4.71 -2.92
N THR A 119 3.37 4.58 -3.32
CA THR A 119 4.01 3.29 -3.56
C THR A 119 4.90 2.94 -2.37
N ARG A 120 4.76 1.71 -1.87
CA ARG A 120 5.55 1.18 -0.75
C ARG A 120 5.93 -0.27 -1.04
N ARG A 121 7.11 -0.68 -0.56
CA ARG A 121 7.56 -2.07 -0.67
C ARG A 121 6.83 -2.92 0.35
N LEU A 122 6.26 -4.04 -0.08
CA LEU A 122 5.70 -5.04 0.80
C LEU A 122 6.83 -5.86 1.40
N GLU A 123 6.93 -5.91 2.73
CA GLU A 123 7.99 -6.64 3.44
C GLU A 123 7.47 -7.93 4.06
N THR A 124 6.29 -7.84 4.69
CA THR A 124 5.65 -8.98 5.35
C THR A 124 4.15 -8.82 5.22
N LEU A 125 3.47 -9.91 4.89
CA LEU A 125 2.02 -9.98 4.87
C LEU A 125 1.58 -11.40 5.23
N ASN A 126 1.02 -11.55 6.42
CA ASN A 126 0.41 -12.78 6.93
C ASN A 126 -0.69 -12.42 7.94
N SER A 127 -1.31 -13.41 8.59
CA SER A 127 -2.44 -13.15 9.49
C SER A 127 -2.10 -12.38 10.77
N ASN A 128 -0.80 -12.31 11.12
CA ASN A 128 -0.31 -11.71 12.36
C ASN A 128 0.39 -10.38 12.11
N GLU A 129 0.95 -10.19 10.92
CA GLU A 129 1.76 -9.02 10.61
C GLU A 129 1.55 -8.52 9.17
N PHE A 130 1.39 -7.21 9.05
CA PHE A 130 1.52 -6.48 7.81
C PHE A 130 2.61 -5.40 7.96
N THR A 131 3.71 -5.57 7.25
CA THR A 131 4.84 -4.64 7.25
C THR A 131 5.13 -4.16 5.84
N TYR A 132 5.32 -2.84 5.71
CA TYR A 132 5.80 -2.22 4.49
C TYR A 132 6.98 -1.30 4.77
N SER A 133 7.76 -0.99 3.75
CA SER A 133 8.76 0.07 3.80
C SER A 133 8.56 1.12 2.72
N ARG A 134 9.02 2.34 2.98
CA ARG A 134 9.08 3.43 2.01
C ARG A 134 10.09 4.48 2.41
N GLU A 135 10.52 5.28 1.45
CA GLU A 135 11.32 6.48 1.72
C GLU A 135 10.42 7.66 2.05
N VAL A 136 10.82 8.41 3.07
CA VAL A 136 10.23 9.67 3.52
C VAL A 136 11.33 10.60 4.02
N PRO A 137 11.11 11.92 4.06
CA PRO A 137 12.00 12.81 4.80
C PRO A 137 12.09 12.37 6.27
N ARG A 138 13.30 12.35 6.84
CA ARG A 138 13.51 11.96 8.24
C ARG A 138 12.63 12.80 9.17
N ASP A 139 11.95 12.10 10.08
CA ASP A 139 11.00 12.65 11.04
C ASP A 139 9.84 13.43 10.39
N MET A 140 9.50 13.11 9.14
CA MET A 140 8.49 13.79 8.32
C MET A 140 8.75 15.30 8.09
N VAL A 141 10.00 15.75 8.26
CA VAL A 141 10.39 17.15 8.01
C VAL A 141 10.94 17.27 6.60
N GLY A 142 10.25 18.01 5.72
CA GLY A 142 10.54 18.05 4.28
C GLY A 142 11.96 18.49 3.88
N THR A 143 12.68 19.20 4.74
CA THR A 143 14.08 19.61 4.52
C THR A 143 15.12 18.58 4.94
N ASN A 144 14.70 17.53 5.65
CA ASN A 144 15.61 16.49 6.11
C ASN A 144 15.93 15.49 4.99
N PRO A 145 17.09 14.81 5.05
CA PRO A 145 17.42 13.75 4.10
C PRO A 145 16.37 12.63 4.15
N LEU A 146 16.20 11.96 3.01
CA LEU A 146 15.34 10.79 2.91
C LEU A 146 15.91 9.64 3.75
N VAL A 147 15.01 8.91 4.40
CA VAL A 147 15.30 7.67 5.10
C VAL A 147 14.26 6.63 4.73
N ARG A 148 14.66 5.36 4.69
CA ARG A 148 13.70 4.26 4.58
C ARG A 148 13.18 3.92 5.95
N ILE A 149 11.87 4.03 6.10
CA ILE A 149 11.16 3.58 7.30
C ILE A 149 10.44 2.27 7.01
N TYR A 150 10.28 1.46 8.04
CA TYR A 150 9.47 0.25 8.07
C TYR A 150 8.32 0.48 9.03
N VAL A 151 7.11 0.20 8.58
CA VAL A 151 5.87 0.43 9.33
C VAL A 151 5.21 -0.92 9.57
N VAL A 152 5.25 -1.36 10.81
CA VAL A 152 4.77 -2.67 11.25
C VAL A 152 3.34 -2.55 11.75
N HIS A 153 2.48 -3.46 11.31
CA HIS A 153 1.10 -3.55 11.76
C HIS A 153 0.78 -4.93 12.31
N ALA A 154 -0.08 -4.95 13.32
CA ALA A 154 -0.69 -6.17 13.86
C ALA A 154 -2.22 -6.04 13.85
N PRO A 155 -2.97 -7.15 13.95
CA PRO A 155 -4.42 -7.13 14.16
C PRO A 155 -4.80 -6.22 15.34
N TYR A 156 -5.79 -5.35 15.13
CA TYR A 156 -6.24 -4.41 16.14
C TYR A 156 -7.16 -5.10 17.16
N THR A 157 -6.78 -5.05 18.44
CA THR A 157 -7.52 -5.66 19.57
C THR A 157 -8.10 -4.64 20.55
N GLY A 158 -8.02 -3.34 20.22
CA GLY A 158 -8.53 -2.27 21.08
C GLY A 158 -10.03 -2.03 20.93
N THR A 159 -10.53 -1.05 21.68
CA THR A 159 -11.96 -0.73 21.82
C THR A 159 -12.43 0.50 21.05
N ILE A 160 -11.52 1.21 20.35
CA ILE A 160 -11.87 2.40 19.58
C ILE A 160 -12.67 1.98 18.36
N GLU A 161 -13.88 2.51 18.24
CA GLU A 161 -14.75 2.28 17.09
C GLU A 161 -14.35 3.15 15.91
N THR A 162 -14.21 2.55 14.73
CA THR A 162 -13.85 3.25 13.48
C THR A 162 -15.12 3.53 12.67
N LYS A 163 -15.35 4.80 12.32
CA LYS A 163 -16.50 5.20 11.48
C LYS A 163 -16.01 5.52 10.07
N SER A 164 -16.33 4.65 9.12
CA SER A 164 -15.99 4.86 7.71
C SER A 164 -16.65 6.12 7.16
N ALA A 165 -15.88 6.93 6.45
CA ALA A 165 -16.38 8.07 5.67
C ALA A 165 -16.63 7.69 4.20
N ILE A 166 -16.17 6.52 3.77
CA ILE A 166 -16.45 5.96 2.45
C ILE A 166 -17.93 5.58 2.40
N ARG A 167 -18.67 6.20 1.48
CA ARG A 167 -20.07 5.84 1.25
C ARG A 167 -20.12 4.51 0.50
N PRO A 168 -21.03 3.59 0.85
CA PRO A 168 -21.26 2.40 0.05
C PRO A 168 -21.63 2.79 -1.38
N ASP A 169 -21.06 2.09 -2.36
CA ASP A 169 -21.38 2.24 -3.78
C ASP A 169 -22.86 1.97 -4.01
N THR A 170 -23.68 3.02 -3.94
CA THR A 170 -25.14 2.93 -3.99
C THR A 170 -25.69 2.98 -5.43
N ASN A 171 -24.80 2.94 -6.43
CA ASN A 171 -25.13 3.11 -7.84
C ASN A 171 -24.59 1.96 -8.72
N ILE A 172 -24.87 0.71 -8.35
CA ILE A 172 -24.79 -0.43 -9.30
C ILE A 172 -26.18 -1.01 -9.48
N THR A 173 -27.12 -0.18 -9.90
CA THR A 173 -28.37 -0.63 -10.52
C THR A 173 -28.84 0.44 -11.49
N LYS A 174 -28.42 0.31 -12.75
CA LYS A 174 -29.17 0.81 -13.90
C LYS A 174 -28.87 -0.07 -15.10
#